data_AF-A7VS29-F1
#
_entry.id   AF-A7VS29-F1
#
_cell.length_a   1.000
_cell.length_b   1.000
_cell.length_c   1.000
_cell.angle_alpha   90.00
_cell.angle_beta   90.00
_cell.angle_gamma   90.00
#
_symmetry.space_group_name_H-M   'P 1'
#
loop_
_entity.id
_entity.type
_entity.pdbx_description
1 polymer ?
#
loop_
_entity_poly.entity_id
_entity_poly.type
_entity_poly.pdbx_seq_one_letter_code
_entity_poly.pdbx_strand_id
1 'polypeptide(L)' 'MLECKICGTKFNAIIERHYIARDNGKTGLAVAFGSTAEESLYDTFDCPMCGCQVIAKERKRDYIPFISTDEEDADDDQI' A
#
# COMPACT_ATOMS: atom_id res chain seq x y z
N MET A 1 6.95 20.40 1.19
CA MET A 1 6.00 21.10 0.30
C MET A 1 5.79 20.20 -0.90
N LEU A 2 4.53 19.94 -1.27
CA LEU A 2 4.21 19.11 -2.43
C LEU A 2 4.31 19.94 -3.70
N GLU A 3 4.65 19.30 -4.81
CA GLU A 3 4.73 19.93 -6.12
C GLU A 3 3.97 19.09 -7.14
N CYS A 4 3.03 19.71 -7.84
CA CYS A 4 2.33 19.05 -8.92
C CYS A 4 3.24 18.93 -10.14
N LYS A 5 3.57 17.70 -10.55
CA LYS A 5 4.40 17.44 -11.73
C LYS A 5 3.77 17.85 -13.06
N ILE A 6 2.45 18.11 -13.07
CA ILE A 6 1.71 18.46 -14.30
C ILE A 6 1.73 19.97 -14.54
N CYS A 7 1.42 20.79 -13.52
CA CYS A 7 1.33 22.25 -13.68
C CYS A 7 2.42 23.04 -12.91
N GLY A 8 3.30 22.38 -12.15
CA GLY A 8 4.36 23.02 -11.37
C GLY A 8 3.90 23.72 -10.09
N THR A 9 2.60 23.68 -9.75
CA THR A 9 2.08 24.33 -8.55
C THR A 9 2.64 23.68 -7.29
N LYS A 10 3.19 24.49 -6.39
CA LYS A 10 3.67 24.09 -5.07
C LYS A 10 2.61 24.40 -4.00
N PHE A 11 2.35 23.45 -3.12
CA PHE A 11 1.33 23.59 -2.08
C PHE A 11 1.67 22.80 -0.81
N ASN A 12 1.06 23.19 0.31
CA ASN A 12 1.23 22.51 1.59
C ASN A 12 0.32 21.28 1.68
N ALA A 13 0.81 20.23 2.32
CA ALA A 13 -0.02 19.09 2.70
C ALA A 13 -0.93 19.51 3.86
N ILE A 14 -2.25 19.40 3.67
CA ILE A 14 -3.28 19.74 4.67
C ILE A 14 -4.09 18.48 4.93
N ILE A 15 -4.23 18.08 6.19
CA ILE A 15 -4.85 16.80 6.57
C ILE A 15 -6.29 16.65 6.08
N GLU A 16 -7.04 17.75 5.96
CA GLU A 16 -8.42 17.78 5.46
C GLU A 16 -8.54 17.40 3.98
N ARG A 17 -7.47 17.58 3.19
CA ARG A 17 -7.44 17.27 1.75
C ARG A 17 -6.68 15.98 1.44
N HIS A 18 -6.24 15.28 2.48
CA HIS A 18 -5.51 14.05 2.37
C HIS A 18 -6.46 12.88 2.11
N TYR A 19 -6.12 12.03 1.15
CA TYR A 19 -6.84 10.78 0.92
C TYR A 19 -5.89 9.66 0.50
N ILE A 20 -6.33 8.43 0.70
CA ILE A 20 -5.55 7.23 0.37
C ILE A 20 -5.91 6.77 -1.04
N ALA A 21 -4.90 6.55 -1.86
CA ALA A 21 -5.02 5.93 -3.17
C ALA A 21 -4.36 4.56 -3.18
N ARG A 22 -4.74 3.74 -4.17
CA ARG A 22 -4.20 2.40 -4.38
C ARG A 22 -3.87 2.19 -5.85
N ASP A 23 -2.91 1.32 -6.11
CA ASP A 23 -2.66 0.87 -7.47
C ASP A 23 -3.86 0.11 -8.04
N ASN A 24 -3.96 0.09 -9.37
CA ASN A 24 -4.94 -0.74 -10.05
C ASN A 24 -4.60 -2.21 -9.79
N GLY A 25 -5.43 -2.86 -8.98
CA GLY A 25 -5.35 -4.28 -8.68
C GLY A 25 -5.33 -5.18 -9.91
N LYS A 26 -4.69 -6.33 -9.76
CA LYS A 26 -4.96 -7.47 -10.65
C LYS A 26 -6.37 -7.98 -10.33
N THR A 27 -7.27 -7.97 -11.30
CA THR A 27 -8.61 -8.56 -11.19
C THR A 27 -8.67 -9.92 -11.87
N GLY A 28 -9.33 -10.92 -11.26
CA GLY A 28 -9.65 -12.22 -11.87
C GLY A 28 -8.83 -13.41 -11.34
N LEU A 29 -8.88 -14.54 -12.06
CA LEU A 29 -8.23 -15.82 -11.67
C LEU A 29 -6.72 -15.71 -11.39
N ALA A 30 -6.06 -14.68 -11.91
CA ALA A 30 -4.65 -14.40 -11.65
C ALA A 30 -4.34 -14.10 -10.17
N VAL A 31 -5.33 -13.68 -9.37
CA VAL A 31 -5.20 -13.46 -7.93
C VAL A 31 -5.17 -14.78 -7.15
N ALA A 32 -5.75 -15.85 -7.69
CA ALA A 32 -5.89 -17.14 -6.99
C ALA A 32 -4.63 -18.02 -7.05
N PHE A 33 -3.73 -17.78 -8.01
CA PHE A 33 -2.55 -18.63 -8.25
C PHE A 33 -1.20 -17.90 -8.14
N GLY A 34 -1.20 -16.58 -8.00
CA GLY A 34 0.02 -15.80 -7.77
C GLY A 34 0.10 -15.38 -6.32
N SER A 35 1.25 -15.56 -5.67
CA SER A 35 1.58 -14.92 -4.39
C SER A 35 1.07 -13.49 -4.44
N THR A 36 0.12 -13.16 -3.56
CA THR A 36 -0.62 -11.90 -3.55
C THR A 36 0.35 -10.74 -3.58
N ALA A 37 0.61 -10.19 -4.77
CA ALA A 37 1.28 -8.91 -4.89
C ALA A 37 0.25 -7.90 -4.41
N GLU A 38 0.32 -7.59 -3.12
CA GLU A 38 -0.62 -6.70 -2.47
C GLU A 38 -0.53 -5.33 -3.11
N GLU A 39 -1.69 -4.73 -3.38
CA GLU A 39 -1.77 -3.41 -3.96
C GLU A 39 -1.08 -2.40 -3.03
N SER A 40 -0.10 -1.64 -3.56
CA SER A 40 0.52 -0.56 -2.81
C SER A 40 -0.50 0.54 -2.51
N LEU A 41 -0.46 1.04 -1.29
CA LEU A 41 -1.29 2.15 -0.81
C LEU A 41 -0.44 3.42 -0.75
N TYR A 42 -1.07 4.57 -0.99
CA TYR A 42 -0.39 5.85 -1.09
C TYR A 42 -1.13 6.94 -0.33
N ASP A 43 -0.39 7.80 0.37
CA ASP A 43 -0.86 9.10 0.84
C ASP A 43 -0.89 10.07 -0.34
N THR A 44 -2.06 10.61 -0.66
CA THR A 44 -2.26 11.44 -1.86
C THR A 44 -3.06 12.72 -1.59
N PHE A 45 -2.89 13.69 -2.49
CA PHE A 45 -3.53 15.00 -2.45
C PHE A 45 -3.84 15.47 -3.86
N ASP A 46 -4.92 16.23 -4.04
CA ASP A 46 -5.21 16.85 -5.33
C ASP A 46 -4.55 18.23 -5.44
N CYS A 47 -3.95 18.49 -6.59
CA CYS A 47 -3.38 19.80 -6.88
C CYS A 47 -4.49 20.86 -6.88
N PRO A 48 -4.38 21.94 -6.09
CA PRO A 48 -5.42 22.97 -6.00
C PRO A 48 -5.57 23.81 -7.28
N MET A 49 -4.60 23.74 -8.20
CA MET A 49 -4.62 24.50 -9.46
C MET A 49 -5.19 23.71 -10.64
N CYS A 50 -4.87 22.41 -10.77
CA CYS A 50 -5.28 21.60 -11.93
C CYS A 50 -6.06 20.34 -11.58
N GLY A 51 -6.27 20.03 -10.30
CA GLY A 51 -6.99 18.84 -9.84
C GLY A 51 -6.25 17.52 -10.04
N CYS A 52 -5.04 17.52 -10.59
CA CYS A 52 -4.27 16.28 -10.73
C CYS A 52 -3.86 15.72 -9.38
N GLN A 53 -3.99 14.40 -9.25
CA GLN A 53 -3.52 13.66 -8.08
C GLN A 53 -1.99 13.76 -7.95
N VAL A 54 -1.54 14.04 -6.73
CA VAL A 54 -0.13 14.07 -6.32
C VAL A 54 0.08 13.02 -5.26
N ILE A 55 0.92 12.03 -5.56
CA ILE A 55 1.36 11.01 -4.61
C ILE A 55 2.45 11.59 -3.71
N ALA A 56 2.19 11.67 -2.41
CA ALA A 56 3.12 12.19 -1.42
C ALA A 56 4.07 11.11 -0.89
N LYS A 57 3.53 9.94 -0.54
CA LYS A 57 4.32 8.82 0.03
C LYS A 57 3.59 7.49 -0.14
N GLU A 58 4.37 6.42 -0.33
CA GLU A 58 3.88 5.05 -0.17
C GLU A 58 3.67 4.72 1.33
N ARG A 59 2.53 4.10 1.63
CA ARG A 59 2.20 3.60 2.96
C ARG A 59 2.79 2.20 3.15
N LYS A 60 3.78 2.12 4.03
CA LYS A 60 4.30 0.84 4.51
C LYS A 60 3.34 0.25 5.53
N ARG A 61 3.28 -1.08 5.57
CA ARG A 61 2.56 -1.80 6.61
C ARG A 61 3.32 -1.82 7.91
N ASP A 62 2.57 -2.06 8.98
CA ASP A 62 3.14 -2.41 10.27
C ASP A 62 3.98 -3.68 10.11
N TYR A 63 5.15 -3.66 10.74
CA TYR A 63 6.02 -4.82 10.77
C TYR A 63 5.36 -5.92 11.61
N ILE A 64 5.04 -7.05 10.99
CA ILE A 64 4.58 -8.24 11.69
C ILE A 64 5.81 -9.15 11.87
N PRO A 65 6.31 -9.35 13.11
CA PRO A 65 7.40 -10.28 13.35
C PRO A 65 6.97 -11.69 12.95
N PHE A 66 7.83 -12.38 12.21
CA PHE A 66 7.65 -13.78 11.88
C PHE A 66 7.79 -14.60 13.17
N ILE A 67 6.67 -15.13 13.67
CA ILE A 67 6.70 -16.12 14.74
C ILE A 67 6.83 -17.48 14.03
N SER A 68 8.02 -18.06 14.06
CA SER A 68 8.22 -19.46 13.69
C SER A 68 7.55 -20.31 14.77
N THR A 69 6.33 -20.77 14.52
CA THR A 69 5.82 -21.95 15.24
C THR A 69 6.47 -23.17 14.62
N ASP A 70 7.76 -23.34 14.92
CA ASP A 70 8.37 -24.66 14.93
C ASP A 70 7.87 -25.34 16.21
N GLU A 71 6.56 -25.64 16.26
CA GLU A 71 6.11 -26.69 17.16
C GLU A 71 6.54 -27.99 16.47
N GLU A 72 7.59 -28.56 17.04
CA GLU A 72 8.10 -29.88 16.75
C GLU A 72 6.92 -30.86 16.70
N ASP A 73 6.62 -31.41 15.52
CA ASP A 73 5.80 -32.61 15.38
C ASP A 73 6.58 -33.78 16.04
N ALA A 74 6.57 -33.79 17.37
CA ALA A 74 7.00 -34.89 18.20
C ALA A 74 5.74 -35.53 18.79
N ASP A 75 5.03 -36.29 17.95
CA ASP A 75 4.23 -37.40 18.44
C ASP A 75 4.76 -38.69 17.82
N ASP A 76 5.63 -39.28 18.62
CA ASP A 76 6.08 -40.66 18.61
C ASP A 76 4.87 -41.60 18.76
N ASP A 77 4.99 -42.76 18.11
CA ASP A 77 4.41 -44.05 18.47
C ASP A 77 2.93 -44.47 18.20
N GLN A 78 2.88 -45.62 17.51
CA GLN A 78 2.03 -46.81 17.71
C GLN A 78 0.59 -46.86 17.14
N ILE A 79 0.42 -47.67 16.07
CA ILE A 79 -0.21 -49.02 16.08
C ILE A 79 0.07 -49.75 14.76
#